data_AF-A0A396AFB4-F1
#
_entry.id   AF-A0A396AFB4-F1
#
_cell.length_a   1.000
_cell.length_b   1.000
_cell.length_c   1.000
_cell.angle_alpha   90.00
_cell.angle_beta   90.00
_cell.angle_gamma   90.00
#
_symmetry.space_group_name_H-M   'P 1'
#
loop_
_entity.id
_entity.type
_entity.pdbx_description
1 polymer ?
#
loop_
_entity_poly.entity_id
_entity_poly.type
_entity_poly.pdbx_seq_one_letter_code
_entity_poly.pdbx_strand_id
1 'polypeptide(L)'
;MKKKLLTALLVGAMALNITACGGSSDAAAPADNDQQTTTTDTAADDAADTEEDAVDVEDAAEAADTTEEEGFSLLDVTADLVDAALYAVDDDNTEYVITLFRDPDGYSYVSLMIVPQDGQGDVLCGAYDDSNVTNVTDEDNIDWTEISTTDVYTGDDFSAVFVEADDGSVAIANSDFSLVMEGQYLTADEAIDYMGAAANYIN
;
A
#
# COMPACT_ATOMS: atom_id res chain seq x y z
N MET A 1 9.90 -0.77 18.85
CA MET A 1 10.48 -2.10 19.22
C MET A 1 9.52 -3.28 19.02
N LYS A 2 8.33 -3.09 18.39
CA LYS A 2 7.36 -4.18 18.11
C LYS A 2 7.61 -4.94 16.79
N LYS A 3 8.38 -4.35 15.87
CA LYS A 3 8.62 -4.84 14.50
C LYS A 3 9.39 -6.17 14.42
N LYS A 4 10.15 -6.54 15.45
CA LYS A 4 11.00 -7.76 15.45
C LYS A 4 10.28 -9.07 15.84
N LEU A 5 8.97 -9.03 16.08
CA LEU A 5 8.19 -10.20 16.50
C LEU A 5 7.40 -10.85 15.35
N LEU A 6 7.22 -10.17 14.20
CA LEU A 6 6.44 -10.68 13.08
C LEU A 6 7.11 -11.83 12.32
N THR A 7 8.45 -11.84 12.25
CA THR A 7 9.23 -12.91 11.56
C THR A 7 8.90 -14.31 12.09
N ALA A 8 8.38 -14.44 13.33
CA ALA A 8 7.98 -15.73 13.89
C ALA A 8 6.57 -16.18 13.48
N LEU A 9 5.71 -15.28 12.99
CA LEU A 9 4.31 -15.56 12.68
C LEU A 9 4.12 -16.06 11.24
N LEU A 10 4.81 -15.47 10.25
CA LEU A 10 4.69 -15.87 8.84
C LEU A 10 5.44 -17.17 8.48
N VAL A 11 6.40 -17.63 9.30
CA VAL A 11 7.23 -18.82 9.01
C VAL A 11 6.48 -20.14 9.38
N GLY A 12 5.15 -20.09 9.36
CA GLY A 12 4.29 -20.90 10.20
C GLY A 12 3.62 -22.14 9.61
N ALA A 13 3.63 -22.45 8.30
CA ALA A 13 3.07 -23.72 7.80
C ALA A 13 3.41 -24.05 6.33
N MET A 14 4.59 -24.60 6.05
CA MET A 14 4.75 -25.48 4.87
C MET A 14 5.32 -26.83 5.28
N ALA A 15 4.41 -27.71 5.73
CA ALA A 15 4.68 -29.12 5.84
C ALA A 15 4.02 -29.88 4.68
N LEU A 16 4.89 -30.35 3.77
CA LEU A 16 4.75 -31.50 2.88
C LEU A 16 3.87 -31.32 1.63
N ASN A 17 4.53 -31.23 0.47
CA ASN A 17 4.63 -32.38 -0.45
C ASN A 17 5.89 -32.28 -1.36
N ILE A 18 6.67 -33.37 -1.35
CA ILE A 18 7.90 -33.61 -2.13
C ILE A 18 7.57 -34.22 -3.49
N THR A 19 8.28 -33.81 -4.55
CA THR A 19 8.67 -34.57 -5.78
C THR A 19 8.56 -33.67 -7.01
N ALA A 20 9.46 -33.60 -7.98
CA ALA A 20 10.84 -34.03 -8.20
C ALA A 20 11.25 -33.46 -9.58
N CYS A 21 12.54 -33.58 -9.91
CA CYS A 21 13.14 -33.39 -11.25
C CYS A 21 13.33 -31.91 -11.64
N GLY A 22 14.53 -31.40 -11.86
CA GLY A 22 15.75 -32.04 -12.36
C GLY A 22 16.20 -31.25 -13.58
N GLY A 23 17.40 -30.66 -13.56
CA GLY A 23 17.93 -29.99 -14.74
C GLY A 23 19.07 -29.01 -14.45
N SER A 24 20.28 -29.54 -14.45
CA SER A 24 21.56 -28.82 -14.34
C SER A 24 21.88 -28.00 -15.60
N SER A 25 22.56 -26.84 -15.45
CA SER A 25 23.60 -26.23 -16.33
C SER A 25 23.92 -24.83 -15.76
N ASP A 26 24.96 -24.65 -14.93
CA ASP A 26 26.37 -24.33 -15.28
C ASP A 26 26.61 -23.12 -16.20
N ALA A 27 27.33 -22.14 -15.61
CA ALA A 27 28.28 -21.17 -16.15
C ALA A 27 27.87 -20.17 -17.26
N ALA A 28 27.95 -18.86 -16.93
CA ALA A 28 29.05 -17.98 -17.40
C ALA A 28 28.84 -16.50 -16.98
N ALA A 29 29.75 -15.97 -16.16
CA ALA A 29 30.27 -14.59 -16.27
C ALA A 29 31.65 -14.69 -16.98
N PRO A 30 32.33 -13.63 -17.46
CA PRO A 30 32.18 -12.19 -17.17
C PRO A 30 32.42 -11.23 -18.37
N ALA A 31 32.40 -9.91 -18.13
CA ALA A 31 33.21 -8.85 -18.75
C ALA A 31 32.76 -7.52 -18.09
N ASP A 32 33.50 -6.86 -17.20
CA ASP A 32 34.81 -6.21 -17.33
C ASP A 32 34.89 -5.23 -18.51
N ASN A 33 34.85 -3.94 -18.20
CA ASN A 33 35.12 -2.86 -19.13
C ASN A 33 35.83 -1.72 -18.39
N ASP A 34 37.14 -1.91 -18.19
CA ASP A 34 38.08 -0.84 -17.94
C ASP A 34 38.29 0.02 -19.19
N GLN A 35 38.04 1.34 -19.11
CA GLN A 35 38.82 2.38 -19.79
C GLN A 35 38.49 3.74 -19.15
N GLN A 36 39.42 4.34 -18.40
CA GLN A 36 40.52 5.22 -18.86
C GLN A 36 40.15 6.72 -18.82
N THR A 37 40.59 7.34 -17.71
CA THR A 37 41.34 8.62 -17.59
C THR A 37 40.79 9.89 -18.24
N THR A 38 40.64 10.95 -17.43
CA THR A 38 41.33 12.25 -17.59
C THR A 38 41.23 13.09 -16.31
N THR A 39 42.37 13.57 -15.83
CA THR A 39 42.55 14.57 -14.78
C THR A 39 42.54 15.96 -15.41
N THR A 40 41.92 16.96 -14.77
CA THR A 40 42.34 18.38 -14.88
C THR A 40 41.89 19.12 -13.61
N ASP A 41 42.87 19.57 -12.84
CA ASP A 41 42.77 20.59 -11.80
C ASP A 41 42.31 21.93 -12.38
N THR A 42 41.48 22.67 -11.65
CA THR A 42 41.55 24.14 -11.57
C THR A 42 40.93 24.58 -10.24
N ALA A 43 41.70 25.37 -9.49
CA ALA A 43 41.33 26.02 -8.23
C ALA A 43 40.90 27.48 -8.44
N ALA A 44 40.44 28.10 -7.35
CA ALA A 44 40.08 29.51 -7.06
C ALA A 44 38.55 29.70 -6.95
N ASP A 45 37.98 29.79 -5.75
CA ASP A 45 38.03 30.91 -4.77
C ASP A 45 37.27 32.14 -5.29
N ASP A 46 36.07 32.41 -4.77
CA ASP A 46 35.81 33.68 -4.07
C ASP A 46 34.48 33.63 -3.30
N ALA A 47 34.48 34.33 -2.17
CA ALA A 47 33.39 34.47 -1.24
C ALA A 47 32.43 35.61 -1.64
N ALA A 48 31.14 35.41 -1.41
CA ALA A 48 30.20 36.41 -0.91
C ALA A 48 28.82 35.75 -0.77
N ASP A 49 28.41 35.44 0.46
CA ASP A 49 27.00 35.28 0.78
C ASP A 49 26.66 36.33 1.84
N THR A 50 25.68 37.15 1.53
CA THR A 50 25.29 38.31 2.33
C THR A 50 23.78 38.48 2.17
N GLU A 51 23.16 38.61 3.34
CA GLU A 51 21.80 39.02 3.66
C GLU A 51 20.72 37.92 3.74
N GLU A 52 20.33 37.66 5.00
CA GLU A 52 18.94 37.44 5.38
C GLU A 52 18.05 38.50 4.70
N ASP A 53 16.91 38.08 4.16
CA ASP A 53 15.72 38.89 4.34
C ASP A 53 14.47 38.01 4.45
N ALA A 54 13.77 38.22 5.54
CA ALA A 54 12.51 37.56 5.86
C ALA A 54 11.37 38.30 5.15
N VAL A 55 10.50 37.57 4.44
CA VAL A 55 9.17 38.07 4.10
C VAL A 55 8.12 36.99 4.38
N ASP A 56 7.46 37.22 5.51
CA ASP A 56 6.12 36.79 5.86
C ASP A 56 5.14 37.16 4.74
N VAL A 57 4.43 36.17 4.20
CA VAL A 57 3.27 36.37 3.31
C VAL A 57 2.15 35.43 3.78
N GLU A 58 1.40 35.95 4.73
CA GLU A 58 -0.07 36.05 4.71
C GLU A 58 -0.83 34.95 3.94
N ASP A 59 -1.39 34.03 4.73
CA ASP A 59 -2.76 33.51 4.67
C ASP A 59 -3.55 33.82 3.37
N ALA A 60 -3.46 32.90 2.42
CA ALA A 60 -4.41 32.78 1.34
C ALA A 60 -5.35 31.63 1.67
N ALA A 61 -6.49 31.97 2.27
CA ALA A 61 -7.65 31.10 2.36
C ALA A 61 -8.05 30.66 0.95
N GLU A 62 -7.71 29.43 0.58
CA GLU A 62 -8.18 28.81 -0.64
C GLU A 62 -9.68 28.54 -0.53
N ALA A 63 -10.39 29.06 -1.51
CA ALA A 63 -11.83 28.98 -1.63
C ALA A 63 -12.23 27.52 -1.82
N ALA A 64 -13.16 27.05 -0.98
CA ALA A 64 -13.87 25.81 -1.22
C ALA A 64 -14.59 25.91 -2.57
N ASP A 65 -14.09 25.15 -3.55
CA ASP A 65 -14.77 24.86 -4.80
C ASP A 65 -16.00 24.02 -4.47
N THR A 66 -17.19 24.60 -4.57
CA THR A 66 -18.47 23.90 -4.40
C THR A 66 -19.05 23.57 -5.77
N THR A 67 -18.26 22.93 -6.62
CA THR A 67 -18.80 22.14 -7.71
C THR A 67 -19.49 20.93 -7.08
N GLU A 68 -20.77 20.71 -7.40
CA GLU A 68 -21.41 19.40 -7.15
C GLU A 68 -20.66 18.41 -8.04
N GLU A 69 -19.52 17.92 -7.54
CA GLU A 69 -18.80 16.76 -8.08
C GLU A 69 -19.83 15.64 -8.14
N GLU A 70 -19.88 14.91 -9.27
CA GLU A 70 -20.49 13.59 -9.25
C GLU A 70 -19.67 12.79 -8.24
N GLY A 71 -20.14 12.74 -6.99
CA GLY A 71 -19.35 12.27 -5.87
C GLY A 71 -18.87 10.85 -6.12
N PHE A 72 -17.63 10.57 -5.73
CA PHE A 72 -17.03 9.25 -5.79
C PHE A 72 -18.03 8.16 -5.35
N SER A 73 -18.15 7.10 -6.15
CA SER A 73 -19.01 5.96 -5.87
C SER A 73 -18.22 4.66 -6.08
N LEU A 74 -18.17 3.83 -5.02
CA LEU A 74 -17.53 2.52 -5.07
C LEU A 74 -18.12 1.61 -6.16
N LEU A 75 -19.38 1.84 -6.55
CA LEU A 75 -20.10 1.05 -7.54
C LEU A 75 -19.73 1.39 -8.99
N ASP A 76 -19.04 2.51 -9.22
CA ASP A 76 -18.57 2.89 -10.56
C ASP A 76 -17.22 2.24 -10.91
N VAL A 77 -16.60 1.55 -9.94
CA VAL A 77 -15.34 0.84 -10.13
C VAL A 77 -15.60 -0.48 -10.86
N THR A 78 -14.84 -0.70 -11.94
CA THR A 78 -14.85 -1.94 -12.72
C THR A 78 -13.54 -2.71 -12.53
N ALA A 79 -13.53 -3.99 -12.88
CA ALA A 79 -12.37 -4.87 -12.64
C ALA A 79 -11.07 -4.37 -13.30
N ASP A 80 -11.13 -3.65 -14.41
CA ASP A 80 -9.96 -3.06 -15.07
C ASP A 80 -9.37 -1.83 -14.35
N LEU A 81 -10.11 -1.28 -13.40
CA LEU A 81 -9.67 -0.18 -12.54
C LEU A 81 -9.07 -0.67 -11.21
N VAL A 82 -9.19 -1.96 -10.90
CA VAL A 82 -8.58 -2.57 -9.71
C VAL A 82 -7.09 -2.79 -9.95
N ASP A 83 -6.25 -2.21 -9.09
CA ASP A 83 -4.79 -2.35 -9.17
C ASP A 83 -4.31 -3.54 -8.34
N ALA A 84 -4.85 -3.74 -7.15
CA ALA A 84 -4.60 -4.90 -6.30
C ALA A 84 -5.72 -5.10 -5.28
N ALA A 85 -5.91 -6.33 -4.81
CA ALA A 85 -6.83 -6.63 -3.72
C ALA A 85 -6.29 -7.77 -2.85
N LEU A 86 -6.47 -7.65 -1.54
CA LEU A 86 -6.06 -8.63 -0.55
C LEU A 86 -7.26 -9.01 0.31
N TYR A 87 -7.39 -10.29 0.60
CA TYR A 87 -8.34 -10.85 1.56
C TYR A 87 -7.61 -11.49 2.72
N ALA A 88 -8.07 -11.26 3.95
CA ALA A 88 -7.61 -11.94 5.14
C ALA A 88 -8.76 -12.17 6.13
N VAL A 89 -8.56 -13.09 7.08
CA VAL A 89 -9.55 -13.41 8.11
C VAL A 89 -8.85 -13.45 9.46
N ASP A 90 -9.45 -12.83 10.48
CA ASP A 90 -8.94 -12.92 11.85
C ASP A 90 -9.40 -14.18 12.61
N ASP A 91 -8.91 -14.33 13.84
CA ASP A 91 -9.25 -15.45 14.72
C ASP A 91 -10.73 -15.49 15.13
N ASP A 92 -11.45 -14.36 15.04
CA ASP A 92 -12.88 -14.23 15.33
C ASP A 92 -13.74 -14.44 14.07
N ASN A 93 -13.11 -14.83 12.95
CA ASN A 93 -13.72 -15.00 11.63
C ASN A 93 -14.33 -13.72 11.04
N THR A 94 -13.78 -12.56 11.40
CA THR A 94 -14.02 -11.30 10.71
C THR A 94 -13.22 -11.29 9.41
N GLU A 95 -13.89 -11.01 8.31
CA GLU A 95 -13.26 -10.88 7.00
C GLU A 95 -12.77 -9.44 6.79
N TYR A 96 -11.57 -9.31 6.23
CA TYR A 96 -10.97 -8.05 5.85
C TYR A 96 -10.63 -8.07 4.37
N VAL A 97 -11.03 -7.04 3.63
CA VAL A 97 -10.63 -6.85 2.23
C VAL A 97 -10.05 -5.47 2.05
N ILE A 98 -8.79 -5.41 1.61
CA ILE A 98 -8.16 -4.18 1.14
C ILE A 98 -8.17 -4.21 -0.38
N THR A 99 -8.68 -3.15 -1.01
CA THR A 99 -8.61 -2.98 -2.47
C THR A 99 -7.95 -1.65 -2.79
N LEU A 100 -6.95 -1.68 -3.66
CA LEU A 100 -6.35 -0.53 -4.31
C LEU A 100 -6.90 -0.44 -5.72
N PHE A 101 -7.42 0.72 -6.10
CA PHE A 101 -8.07 0.91 -7.38
C PHE A 101 -8.03 2.37 -7.81
N ARG A 102 -8.45 2.60 -9.05
CA ARG A 102 -8.67 3.93 -9.60
C ARG A 102 -10.16 4.19 -9.78
N ASP A 103 -10.58 5.44 -9.58
CA ASP A 103 -11.90 5.87 -10.02
C ASP A 103 -11.91 6.07 -11.56
N PRO A 104 -13.08 6.33 -12.17
CA PRO A 104 -13.19 6.58 -13.61
C PRO A 104 -12.36 7.78 -14.11
N ASP A 105 -12.05 8.74 -13.24
CA ASP A 105 -11.25 9.93 -13.54
C ASP A 105 -9.73 9.68 -13.39
N GLY A 106 -9.35 8.54 -12.82
CA GLY A 106 -7.98 8.07 -12.67
C GLY A 106 -7.31 8.39 -11.34
N TYR A 107 -8.05 8.90 -10.36
CA TYR A 107 -7.57 9.11 -8.99
C TYR A 107 -7.47 7.78 -8.25
N SER A 108 -6.42 7.64 -7.43
CA SER A 108 -6.16 6.42 -6.66
C SER A 108 -6.95 6.40 -5.36
N TYR A 109 -7.57 5.26 -5.07
CA TYR A 109 -8.38 5.01 -3.88
C TYR A 109 -8.00 3.70 -3.22
N VAL A 110 -8.07 3.70 -1.89
CA VAL A 110 -8.01 2.49 -1.07
C VAL A 110 -9.37 2.29 -0.41
N SER A 111 -9.87 1.05 -0.42
CA SER A 111 -10.99 0.66 0.41
C SER A 111 -10.57 -0.42 1.42
N LEU A 112 -11.10 -0.33 2.64
CA LEU A 112 -11.00 -1.34 3.68
C LEU A 112 -12.41 -1.80 4.05
N MET A 113 -12.76 -3.02 3.69
CA MET A 113 -14.00 -3.68 4.09
C MET A 113 -13.73 -4.56 5.31
N ILE A 114 -14.59 -4.47 6.32
CA ILE A 114 -14.50 -5.24 7.56
C ILE A 114 -15.85 -5.90 7.79
N VAL A 115 -15.93 -7.23 7.71
CA VAL A 115 -17.20 -7.96 7.87
C VAL A 115 -17.11 -8.98 9.00
N PRO A 116 -17.70 -8.68 10.17
CA PRO A 116 -17.83 -9.66 11.24
C PRO A 116 -18.79 -10.78 10.87
N GLN A 117 -18.70 -11.90 11.60
CA GLN A 117 -19.57 -13.08 11.44
C GLN A 117 -21.09 -12.79 11.52
N ASP A 118 -21.49 -11.69 12.18
CA ASP A 118 -22.89 -11.31 12.31
C ASP A 118 -23.45 -10.63 11.04
N GLY A 119 -22.59 -10.37 10.04
CA GLY A 119 -22.92 -9.83 8.73
C GLY A 119 -23.12 -8.32 8.68
N GLN A 120 -22.93 -7.61 9.80
CA GLN A 120 -22.96 -6.15 9.87
C GLN A 120 -21.56 -5.59 9.63
N GLY A 121 -21.18 -5.54 8.36
CA GLY A 121 -19.88 -5.01 7.96
C GLY A 121 -19.82 -3.49 7.94
N ASP A 122 -18.61 -3.00 7.70
CA ASP A 122 -18.26 -1.62 7.47
C ASP A 122 -17.37 -1.52 6.22
N VAL A 123 -17.43 -0.37 5.54
CA VAL A 123 -16.56 -0.07 4.41
C VAL A 123 -16.03 1.35 4.53
N LEU A 124 -14.71 1.45 4.62
CA LEU A 124 -13.97 2.70 4.63
C LEU A 124 -13.34 2.88 3.27
N CYS A 125 -13.42 4.07 2.68
CA CYS A 125 -12.83 4.34 1.38
C CYS A 125 -12.25 5.75 1.32
N GLY A 126 -11.02 5.90 0.86
CA GLY A 126 -10.38 7.21 0.77
C GLY A 126 -9.40 7.29 -0.38
N ALA A 127 -9.27 8.51 -0.91
CA ALA A 127 -8.26 8.80 -1.92
C ALA A 127 -6.86 8.71 -1.30
N TYR A 128 -5.87 8.28 -2.07
CA TYR A 128 -4.49 8.28 -1.61
C TYR A 128 -3.52 8.67 -2.71
N ASP A 129 -2.36 9.18 -2.29
CA ASP A 129 -1.24 9.50 -3.16
C ASP A 129 0.08 9.28 -2.40
N ASP A 130 1.22 9.58 -3.01
CA ASP A 130 2.53 9.37 -2.39
C ASP A 130 2.73 10.14 -1.06
N SER A 131 1.91 11.15 -0.76
CA SER A 131 2.02 11.95 0.46
C SER A 131 1.45 11.26 1.70
N ASN A 132 0.54 10.30 1.53
CA ASN A 132 -0.14 9.60 2.62
C ASN A 132 0.11 8.08 2.62
N VAL A 133 1.08 7.63 1.83
CA VAL A 133 1.60 6.27 1.79
C VAL A 133 2.93 6.20 2.52
N THR A 134 3.06 5.25 3.46
CA THR A 134 4.31 4.92 4.15
C THR A 134 4.76 3.52 3.77
N ASN A 135 5.92 3.43 3.13
CA ASN A 135 6.56 2.17 2.77
C ASN A 135 7.82 1.96 3.62
N VAL A 136 8.01 0.76 4.16
CA VAL A 136 9.31 0.38 4.72
C VAL A 136 9.56 -1.10 4.46
N THR A 137 10.78 -1.38 4.07
CA THR A 137 11.35 -2.72 4.02
C THR A 137 12.14 -2.98 5.31
N ASP A 138 11.89 -4.10 5.97
CA ASP A 138 12.63 -4.48 7.17
C ASP A 138 13.93 -5.27 6.89
N GLU A 139 14.57 -5.76 7.96
CA GLU A 139 15.83 -6.51 7.88
C GLU A 139 15.67 -7.89 7.19
N ASP A 140 14.44 -8.39 7.10
CA ASP A 140 14.08 -9.71 6.55
C ASP A 140 13.55 -9.60 5.10
N ASN A 141 13.64 -8.42 4.47
CA ASN A 141 13.03 -8.08 3.17
C ASN A 141 11.50 -8.24 3.16
N ILE A 142 10.87 -7.98 4.30
CA ILE A 142 9.42 -7.87 4.36
C ILE A 142 9.07 -6.40 4.10
N ASP A 143 8.30 -6.18 3.03
CA ASP A 143 7.79 -4.88 2.66
C ASP A 143 6.44 -4.67 3.35
N TRP A 144 6.29 -3.55 4.08
CA TRP A 144 4.98 -3.11 4.54
C TRP A 144 4.61 -1.79 3.88
N THR A 145 3.32 -1.66 3.59
CA THR A 145 2.70 -0.44 3.09
C THR A 145 1.58 -0.07 4.05
N GLU A 146 1.61 1.17 4.54
CA GLU A 146 0.52 1.78 5.30
C GLU A 146 -0.01 2.98 4.52
N ILE A 147 -1.30 2.97 4.22
CA ILE A 147 -2.01 4.09 3.60
C ILE A 147 -2.93 4.67 4.66
N SER A 148 -2.73 5.95 5.02
CA SER A 148 -3.58 6.64 5.99
C SER A 148 -4.37 7.74 5.29
N THR A 149 -5.68 7.66 5.31
CA THR A 149 -6.54 8.61 4.57
C THR A 149 -7.86 8.83 5.31
N THR A 150 -8.67 9.74 4.78
CA THR A 150 -9.98 10.08 5.32
C THR A 150 -11.05 9.36 4.52
N ASP A 151 -11.98 8.72 5.22
CA ASP A 151 -13.12 8.04 4.63
C ASP A 151 -14.08 9.05 3.97
N VAL A 152 -14.39 8.81 2.69
CA VAL A 152 -15.26 9.66 1.88
C VAL A 152 -16.72 9.61 2.33
N TYR A 153 -17.13 8.55 3.03
CA TYR A 153 -18.51 8.39 3.49
C TYR A 153 -18.77 9.07 4.84
N THR A 154 -17.86 8.87 5.79
CA THR A 154 -18.02 9.38 7.17
C THR A 154 -17.20 10.63 7.47
N GLY A 155 -16.11 10.87 6.75
CA GLY A 155 -15.11 11.89 7.06
C GLY A 155 -14.15 11.49 8.19
N ASP A 156 -14.19 10.24 8.66
CA ASP A 156 -13.29 9.73 9.69
C ASP A 156 -11.97 9.24 9.10
N ASP A 157 -10.86 9.43 9.83
CA ASP A 157 -9.55 8.93 9.40
C ASP A 157 -9.41 7.42 9.64
N PHE A 158 -8.81 6.73 8.67
CA PHE A 158 -8.50 5.30 8.76
C PHE A 158 -7.14 4.97 8.13
N SER A 159 -6.64 3.77 8.46
CA SER A 159 -5.39 3.25 7.91
C SER A 159 -5.59 1.84 7.36
N ALA A 160 -5.16 1.61 6.13
CA ALA A 160 -5.07 0.29 5.51
C ALA A 160 -3.60 -0.14 5.51
N VAL A 161 -3.29 -1.28 6.13
CA VAL A 161 -1.92 -1.80 6.21
C VAL A 161 -1.85 -3.19 5.60
N PHE A 162 -0.98 -3.36 4.62
CA PHE A 162 -0.70 -4.64 4.02
C PHE A 162 0.81 -4.89 3.95
N VAL A 163 1.16 -6.17 3.95
CA VAL A 163 2.53 -6.67 4.03
C VAL A 163 2.74 -7.64 2.88
N GLU A 164 3.90 -7.57 2.25
CA GLU A 164 4.36 -8.50 1.22
C GLU A 164 5.77 -8.99 1.58
N ALA A 165 5.95 -10.31 1.59
CA ALA A 165 7.25 -10.93 1.78
C ALA A 165 7.86 -11.36 0.43
N ASP A 166 9.17 -11.61 0.42
CA ASP A 166 9.91 -12.00 -0.79
C ASP A 166 9.48 -13.34 -1.39
N ASP A 167 8.83 -14.20 -0.60
CA ASP A 167 8.25 -15.47 -1.03
C ASP A 167 6.85 -15.33 -1.67
N GLY A 168 6.34 -14.10 -1.76
CA GLY A 168 5.01 -13.77 -2.31
C GLY A 168 3.86 -13.97 -1.33
N SER A 169 4.14 -14.32 -0.07
CA SER A 169 3.12 -14.29 0.99
C SER A 169 2.71 -12.86 1.30
N VAL A 170 1.43 -12.70 1.63
CA VAL A 170 0.86 -11.40 1.98
C VAL A 170 0.10 -11.45 3.29
N ALA A 171 -0.02 -10.32 3.96
CA ALA A 171 -0.81 -10.18 5.16
C ALA A 171 -1.51 -8.82 5.24
N ILE A 172 -2.63 -8.78 5.94
CA ILE A 172 -3.28 -7.53 6.37
C ILE A 172 -2.95 -7.32 7.84
N ALA A 173 -2.62 -6.09 8.23
CA ALA A 173 -2.29 -5.74 9.59
C ALA A 173 -3.00 -4.46 10.03
N ASN A 174 -2.89 -4.14 11.32
CA ASN A 174 -3.18 -2.80 11.81
C ASN A 174 -1.89 -1.99 12.01
N SER A 175 -1.98 -0.65 12.07
CA SER A 175 -0.81 0.25 12.11
C SER A 175 0.20 -0.03 13.24
N ASP A 176 -0.26 -0.55 14.37
CA ASP A 176 0.60 -0.87 15.51
C ASP A 176 1.11 -2.32 15.54
N PHE A 177 0.72 -3.12 14.54
CA PHE A 177 1.05 -4.53 14.35
C PHE A 177 0.66 -5.42 15.53
N SER A 178 -0.40 -5.06 16.28
CA SER A 178 -0.98 -5.96 17.28
C SER A 178 -1.89 -7.01 16.66
N LEU A 179 -2.40 -6.77 15.45
CA LEU A 179 -3.11 -7.72 14.62
C LEU A 179 -2.38 -7.86 13.29
N VAL A 180 -2.10 -9.11 12.91
CA VAL A 180 -1.51 -9.48 11.62
C VAL A 180 -2.21 -10.76 11.18
N MET A 181 -2.80 -10.71 10.00
CA MET A 181 -3.61 -11.78 9.44
C MET A 181 -2.99 -12.20 8.12
N GLU A 182 -2.65 -13.48 8.01
CA GLU A 182 -2.22 -14.05 6.74
C GLU A 182 -3.33 -13.85 5.71
N GLY A 183 -2.94 -13.35 4.54
CA GLY A 183 -3.85 -12.99 3.48
C GLY A 183 -3.57 -13.74 2.19
N GLN A 184 -4.39 -13.44 1.20
CA GLN A 184 -4.21 -13.88 -0.18
C GLN A 184 -4.61 -12.76 -1.12
N TYR A 185 -3.95 -12.70 -2.27
CA TYR A 185 -4.40 -11.85 -3.36
C TYR A 185 -5.76 -12.32 -3.88
N LEU A 186 -6.64 -11.37 -4.14
CA LEU A 186 -7.85 -11.57 -4.89
C LEU A 186 -7.61 -11.22 -6.37
N THR A 187 -8.36 -11.87 -7.25
CA THR A 187 -8.51 -11.38 -8.63
C THR A 187 -9.33 -10.09 -8.64
N ALA A 188 -9.21 -9.31 -9.71
CA ALA A 188 -9.99 -8.09 -9.86
C ALA A 188 -11.52 -8.37 -9.86
N ASP A 189 -11.96 -9.48 -10.47
CA ASP A 189 -13.38 -9.85 -10.45
C ASP A 189 -13.87 -10.19 -9.04
N GLU A 190 -13.07 -10.93 -8.25
CA GLU A 190 -13.39 -11.20 -6.84
C GLU A 190 -13.42 -9.92 -6.00
N ALA A 191 -12.50 -8.98 -6.26
CA ALA A 191 -12.49 -7.67 -5.60
C ALA A 191 -13.79 -6.90 -5.89
N ILE A 192 -14.26 -6.89 -7.13
CA ILE A 192 -15.54 -6.26 -7.51
C ILE A 192 -16.73 -6.94 -6.83
N ASP A 193 -16.73 -8.26 -6.69
CA ASP A 193 -17.78 -8.96 -5.95
C ASP A 193 -17.83 -8.50 -4.47
N TYR A 194 -16.66 -8.36 -3.83
CA TYR A 194 -16.56 -7.82 -2.47
C TYR A 194 -16.98 -6.35 -2.39
N MET A 195 -16.52 -5.49 -3.30
CA MET A 195 -16.90 -4.07 -3.34
C MET A 195 -18.41 -3.88 -3.56
N GLY A 196 -19.00 -4.70 -4.43
CA GLY A 196 -20.46 -4.71 -4.64
C GLY A 196 -21.23 -5.18 -3.41
N ALA A 197 -20.70 -6.14 -2.65
CA ALA A 197 -21.27 -6.52 -1.35
C ALA A 197 -21.09 -5.40 -0.31
N ALA A 198 -19.93 -4.76 -0.30
CA ALA A 198 -19.57 -3.68 0.62
C ALA A 198 -20.45 -2.45 0.48
N ALA A 199 -20.97 -2.18 -0.72
CA ALA A 199 -21.89 -1.08 -0.96
C ALA A 199 -23.18 -1.14 -0.10
N ASN A 200 -23.54 -2.33 0.43
CA ASN A 200 -24.65 -2.46 1.38
C ASN A 200 -24.35 -1.93 2.79
N TYR A 201 -23.08 -1.66 3.09
CA TYR A 201 -22.61 -1.17 4.38
C TYR A 201 -22.36 0.35 4.41
N ILE A 202 -22.40 1.01 3.23
CA ILE A 202 -22.30 2.46 3.11
C ILE A 202 -23.58 3.09 3.72
N ASN A 203 -23.40 3.94 4.74
CA ASN A 203 -24.50 4.64 5.43
C ASN A 203 -24.75 6.05 4.89
#